data_AF-A0A1I1PAY2-F1
#
_entry.id   AF-A0A1I1PAY2-F1
#
_cell.length_a   1.000
_cell.length_b   1.000
_cell.length_c   1.000
_cell.angle_alpha   90.00
_cell.angle_beta   90.00
_cell.angle_gamma   90.00
#
_symmetry.space_group_name_H-M   'P 1'
#
loop_
_entity.id
_entity.type
_entity.pdbx_description
1 polymer ?
#
loop_
_entity_poly.entity_id
_entity_poly.type
_entity_poly.pdbx_seq_one_letter_code
_entity_poly.pdbx_strand_id
1 'polypeptide(L)'
;MKNKFIFFDIRRNFIVNILIMVEVALWIFYAASLVSLINFDNSYRNRYNRSISIDNSEVMKFYKLIANGDSYENSDIYKNDIKESLKVISDNNYTYGFVQRDENEEIPIKSFGFNSKELQSNFTKADKLSSAINPIGFNYGMIEHYQKNIIGEISQEEWVRRDNYIPVIVGNEIARKVKVGDSYVSNNITYKIVGQFKNDTLAYDYTSSINSSFLLNTSFVIPLSEEKFFKNFGYEPITIFFKGDKEENSMKINSDIEKISKDIVISNFEEDLNKFLEELKSQKYYEIFRIIIVTIIASASIITTISYKINEDRDRIGILYSFGISKKDIFKTFSTEFLINILIGIIGGSLFYLKNCKSVYSFFINENLLFNLYIAIVILLVVIMSIMLIGFNQINKLTPKEMIGGFVE
;
A
#
# COMPACT_ATOMS: atom_id res chain seq x y z
N MET A 1 -30.55 -19.59 38.30
CA MET A 1 -29.78 -18.88 37.25
C MET A 1 -30.76 -18.43 36.18
N LYS A 2 -31.26 -17.20 36.32
CA LYS A 2 -32.35 -16.62 35.53
C LYS A 2 -31.77 -15.87 34.32
N ASN A 3 -32.43 -15.99 33.16
CA ASN A 3 -32.03 -15.42 31.86
C ASN A 3 -31.35 -14.06 31.99
N LYS A 4 -30.03 -14.01 31.73
CA LYS A 4 -29.22 -12.77 31.76
C LYS A 4 -29.51 -11.82 30.59
N PHE A 5 -30.35 -12.22 29.63
CA PHE A 5 -30.70 -11.45 28.44
C PHE A 5 -32.23 -11.40 28.31
N ILE A 6 -32.82 -10.21 28.40
CA ILE A 6 -34.28 -10.01 28.40
C ILE A 6 -34.80 -9.86 26.96
N PHE A 7 -34.01 -9.25 26.08
CA PHE A 7 -34.37 -9.01 24.68
C PHE A 7 -33.65 -9.97 23.71
N PHE A 8 -32.51 -10.50 24.14
CA PHE A 8 -31.70 -11.45 23.41
C PHE A 8 -31.92 -12.90 23.85
N ASP A 9 -33.01 -13.50 23.34
CA ASP A 9 -33.06 -14.96 23.24
C ASP A 9 -32.28 -15.39 21.99
N ILE A 10 -31.06 -15.90 22.18
CA ILE A 10 -30.18 -16.35 21.11
C ILE A 10 -30.87 -17.36 20.19
N ARG A 11 -31.77 -18.21 20.72
CA ARG A 11 -32.48 -19.20 19.89
C ARG A 11 -33.62 -18.58 19.10
N ARG A 12 -34.34 -17.61 19.66
CA ARG A 12 -35.50 -16.99 19.01
C ARG A 12 -35.10 -16.02 17.91
N ASN A 13 -34.02 -15.27 18.12
CA ASN A 13 -33.60 -14.16 17.25
C ASN A 13 -32.26 -14.43 16.56
N PHE A 14 -31.87 -15.70 16.47
CA PHE A 14 -30.59 -16.13 15.90
C PHE A 14 -30.33 -15.55 14.51
N ILE A 15 -31.33 -15.65 13.63
CA ILE A 15 -31.23 -15.22 12.22
C ILE A 15 -31.02 -13.71 12.15
N VAL A 16 -31.83 -12.93 12.87
CA VAL A 16 -31.71 -11.46 12.91
C VAL A 16 -30.36 -11.04 13.48
N ASN A 17 -29.88 -11.72 14.52
CA ASN A 17 -28.58 -11.44 15.12
C ASN A 17 -27.41 -11.70 14.16
N ILE A 18 -27.43 -12.82 13.44
CA ILE A 18 -26.45 -13.12 12.40
C ILE A 18 -26.52 -12.08 11.28
N LEU A 19 -27.72 -11.71 10.86
CA LEU A 19 -27.92 -10.71 9.80
C LEU A 19 -27.24 -9.39 10.18
N ILE A 20 -27.45 -8.90 11.41
CA ILE A 20 -26.79 -7.69 11.93
C ILE A 20 -25.26 -7.84 11.89
N MET A 21 -24.72 -8.97 12.35
CA MET A 21 -23.27 -9.18 12.35
C MET A 21 -22.69 -9.11 10.93
N VAL A 22 -23.34 -9.76 9.96
CA VAL A 22 -22.92 -9.78 8.55
C VAL A 22 -23.05 -8.39 7.92
N GLU A 23 -24.18 -7.72 8.12
CA GLU A 23 -24.44 -6.38 7.61
C GLU A 23 -23.41 -5.37 8.15
N VAL A 24 -23.13 -5.39 9.45
CA VAL A 24 -22.11 -4.54 10.08
C VAL A 24 -20.72 -4.84 9.52
N ALA A 25 -20.38 -6.12 9.35
CA ALA A 25 -19.08 -6.52 8.79
C ALA A 25 -18.90 -6.02 7.36
N LEU A 26 -19.92 -6.17 6.51
CA LEU A 26 -19.93 -5.67 5.14
C LEU A 26 -19.84 -4.14 5.12
N TRP A 27 -20.63 -3.46 5.96
CA TRP A 27 -20.63 -2.00 6.04
C TRP A 27 -19.24 -1.47 6.39
N ILE A 28 -18.56 -2.05 7.39
CA ILE A 28 -17.19 -1.66 7.76
C ILE A 28 -16.21 -1.87 6.62
N PHE A 29 -16.30 -3.01 5.94
CA PHE A 29 -15.42 -3.29 4.80
C PHE A 29 -15.57 -2.23 3.71
N TYR A 30 -16.79 -1.89 3.31
CA TYR A 30 -17.04 -0.90 2.26
C TYR A 30 -16.71 0.52 2.71
N ALA A 31 -17.09 0.92 3.92
CA ALA A 31 -16.77 2.24 4.45
C ALA A 31 -15.25 2.47 4.61
N ALA A 32 -14.52 1.49 5.14
CA ALA A 32 -13.06 1.58 5.25
C ALA A 32 -12.37 1.57 3.88
N SER A 33 -12.91 0.83 2.91
CA SER A 33 -12.45 0.85 1.52
C SER A 33 -12.69 2.21 0.85
N LEU A 34 -13.85 2.84 1.12
CA LEU A 34 -14.16 4.18 0.64
C LEU A 34 -13.17 5.22 1.17
N VAL A 35 -12.92 5.22 2.49
CA VAL A 35 -11.93 6.12 3.11
C VAL A 35 -10.54 5.88 2.53
N SER A 36 -10.18 4.62 2.29
CA SER A 36 -8.91 4.26 1.63
C SER A 36 -8.78 4.81 0.21
N LEU A 37 -9.84 4.73 -0.60
CA LEU A 37 -9.81 5.25 -1.97
C LEU A 37 -9.74 6.78 -2.00
N ILE A 38 -10.44 7.44 -1.08
CA ILE A 38 -10.39 8.90 -0.94
C ILE A 38 -8.96 9.35 -0.58
N ASN A 39 -8.29 8.61 0.31
CA ASN A 39 -6.92 8.90 0.76
C ASN A 39 -5.82 8.36 -0.17
N PHE A 40 -6.17 7.71 -1.29
CA PHE A 40 -5.23 7.00 -2.15
C PHE A 40 -4.12 7.92 -2.68
N ASP A 41 -4.48 9.04 -3.31
CA ASP A 41 -3.51 9.94 -3.96
C ASP A 41 -2.48 10.47 -2.96
N ASN A 42 -2.96 10.95 -1.80
CA ASN A 42 -2.09 11.46 -0.74
C ASN A 42 -1.18 10.36 -0.18
N SER A 43 -1.73 9.17 0.05
CA SER A 43 -0.95 8.04 0.54
C SER A 43 0.11 7.60 -0.49
N TYR A 44 -0.22 7.64 -1.78
CA TYR A 44 0.72 7.25 -2.83
C TYR A 44 1.82 8.28 -3.00
N ARG A 45 1.47 9.56 -3.11
CA ARG A 45 2.42 10.68 -3.19
C ARG A 45 3.39 10.66 -2.02
N ASN A 46 2.89 10.55 -0.80
CA ASN A 46 3.76 10.54 0.39
C ASN A 46 4.77 9.38 0.37
N ARG A 47 4.35 8.17 -0.03
CA ARG A 47 5.28 7.03 -0.17
C ARG A 47 6.30 7.26 -1.28
N TYR A 48 5.81 7.71 -2.43
CA TYR A 48 6.63 7.93 -3.61
C TYR A 48 7.70 8.99 -3.32
N ASN A 49 7.34 10.14 -2.74
CA ASN A 49 8.26 11.21 -2.32
C ASN A 49 9.22 10.78 -1.18
N ARG A 50 8.77 9.88 -0.29
CA ARG A 50 9.65 9.33 0.76
C ARG A 50 10.72 8.42 0.16
N SER A 51 10.39 7.66 -0.87
CA SER A 51 11.29 6.66 -1.47
C SER A 51 12.21 7.27 -2.52
N ILE A 52 11.66 8.13 -3.38
CA ILE A 52 12.32 8.73 -4.54
C ILE A 52 12.47 10.23 -4.29
N SER A 53 13.67 10.77 -4.52
CA SER A 53 14.01 12.16 -4.22
C SER A 53 13.51 13.14 -5.29
N ILE A 54 12.20 13.30 -5.44
CA ILE A 54 11.57 14.07 -6.52
C ILE A 54 12.00 15.55 -6.54
N ASP A 55 12.25 16.12 -5.36
CA ASP A 55 12.50 17.56 -5.22
C ASP A 55 13.81 18.02 -5.87
N ASN A 56 14.78 17.11 -6.03
CA ASN A 56 16.10 17.41 -6.58
C ASN A 56 16.58 16.37 -7.60
N SER A 57 15.67 15.61 -8.21
CA SER A 57 16.04 14.62 -9.23
C SER A 57 15.11 14.61 -10.42
N GLU A 58 15.66 14.09 -11.51
CA GLU A 58 14.95 13.78 -12.75
C GLU A 58 15.36 12.41 -13.27
N VAL A 59 14.59 11.89 -14.21
CA VAL A 59 14.86 10.59 -14.82
C VAL A 59 15.13 10.76 -16.31
N MET A 60 16.29 10.24 -16.70
CA MET A 60 16.70 10.05 -18.08
C MET A 60 16.12 8.72 -18.59
N LYS A 61 15.32 8.80 -19.64
CA LYS A 61 14.57 7.69 -20.25
C LYS A 61 15.02 7.47 -21.69
N PHE A 62 14.87 6.23 -22.13
CA PHE A 62 15.38 5.75 -23.41
C PHE A 62 14.29 5.16 -24.33
N TYR A 63 13.02 5.49 -24.09
CA TYR A 63 11.90 4.84 -24.81
C TYR A 63 11.87 5.19 -26.32
N LYS A 64 12.41 6.34 -26.74
CA LYS A 64 12.53 6.68 -28.17
C LYS A 64 13.56 5.78 -28.87
N LEU A 65 14.64 5.42 -28.17
CA LEU A 65 15.62 4.44 -28.66
C LEU A 65 14.98 3.06 -28.90
N ILE A 66 14.05 2.65 -28.02
CA ILE A 66 13.27 1.42 -28.19
C ILE A 66 12.36 1.51 -29.43
N ALA A 67 11.68 2.65 -29.60
CA ALA A 67 10.70 2.85 -30.67
C ALA A 67 11.34 2.90 -32.08
N ASN A 68 12.60 3.34 -32.19
CA ASN A 68 13.30 3.50 -33.46
C ASN A 68 13.70 2.17 -34.12
N GLY A 69 13.45 1.00 -33.51
CA GLY A 69 13.53 -0.31 -34.17
C GLY A 69 14.94 -0.85 -34.47
N ASP A 70 15.95 0.02 -34.59
CA ASP A 70 17.35 -0.32 -34.95
C ASP A 70 18.22 -0.70 -33.73
N SER A 71 17.57 -1.24 -32.71
CA SER A 71 18.08 -1.30 -31.34
C SER A 71 19.35 -2.16 -31.18
N TYR A 72 19.55 -3.14 -32.07
CA TYR A 72 20.74 -3.98 -32.10
C TYR A 72 21.86 -3.41 -32.97
N GLU A 73 21.53 -2.86 -34.15
CA GLU A 73 22.53 -2.34 -35.10
C GLU A 73 23.23 -1.07 -34.58
N ASN A 74 22.52 -0.24 -33.82
CA ASN A 74 23.05 1.03 -33.29
C ASN A 74 23.36 1.00 -31.79
N SER A 75 23.42 -0.18 -31.17
CA SER A 75 23.61 -0.31 -29.72
C SER A 75 24.88 0.36 -29.19
N ASP A 76 25.99 0.30 -29.94
CA ASP A 76 27.23 0.96 -29.56
C ASP A 76 27.16 2.49 -29.64
N ILE A 77 26.44 3.02 -30.63
CA ILE A 77 26.20 4.47 -30.76
C ILE A 77 25.41 4.96 -29.56
N TYR A 78 24.29 4.29 -29.23
CA TYR A 78 23.47 4.68 -28.09
C TYR A 78 24.21 4.57 -26.75
N LYS A 79 25.03 3.52 -26.57
CA LYS A 79 25.87 3.43 -25.38
C LYS A 79 26.88 4.57 -25.30
N ASN A 80 27.43 5.03 -26.43
CA ASN A 80 28.33 6.18 -26.46
C ASN A 80 27.59 7.48 -26.14
N ASP A 81 26.40 7.71 -26.70
CA ASP A 81 25.57 8.89 -26.39
C ASP A 81 25.22 8.95 -24.91
N ILE A 82 24.88 7.82 -24.31
CA ILE A 82 24.58 7.73 -22.87
C ILE A 82 25.84 8.03 -22.05
N LYS A 83 27.00 7.46 -22.40
CA LYS A 83 28.27 7.75 -21.70
C LYS A 83 28.67 9.23 -21.81
N GLU A 84 28.48 9.84 -22.97
CA GLU A 84 28.72 11.27 -23.16
C GLU A 84 27.75 12.11 -22.32
N SER A 85 26.49 11.71 -22.24
CA SER A 85 25.48 12.34 -21.37
C SER A 85 25.84 12.23 -19.89
N LEU A 86 26.34 11.07 -19.43
CA LEU A 86 26.84 10.89 -18.07
C LEU A 86 28.06 11.79 -17.75
N LYS A 87 28.91 12.02 -18.75
CA LYS A 87 30.02 12.96 -18.63
C LYS A 87 29.51 14.39 -18.45
N VAL A 88 28.53 14.83 -19.25
CA VAL A 88 27.89 16.15 -19.08
C VAL A 88 27.27 16.32 -17.69
N ILE A 89 26.60 15.28 -17.17
CA ILE A 89 26.06 15.28 -15.80
C ILE A 89 27.18 15.52 -14.78
N SER A 90 28.29 14.77 -14.91
CA SER A 90 29.43 14.85 -14.00
C SER A 90 30.15 16.20 -14.09
N ASP A 91 30.33 16.73 -15.30
CA ASP A 91 30.97 18.03 -15.57
C ASP A 91 30.18 19.20 -14.97
N ASN A 92 28.86 19.03 -14.80
CA ASN A 92 27.99 19.97 -14.09
C ASN A 92 27.92 19.73 -12.56
N ASN A 93 28.76 18.85 -12.00
CA ASN A 93 28.81 18.51 -10.58
C ASN A 93 27.51 17.88 -10.04
N TYR A 94 26.74 17.23 -10.90
CA TYR A 94 25.58 16.41 -10.52
C TYR A 94 26.02 14.96 -10.26
N THR A 95 25.20 14.20 -9.56
CA THR A 95 25.40 12.75 -9.41
C THR A 95 24.32 11.98 -10.16
N TYR A 96 24.55 10.70 -10.44
CA TYR A 96 23.57 9.87 -11.12
C TYR A 96 23.44 8.49 -10.48
N GLY A 97 22.25 7.91 -10.60
CA GLY A 97 21.86 6.63 -10.03
C GLY A 97 21.49 5.61 -11.10
N PHE A 98 21.96 4.38 -10.94
CA PHE A 98 21.54 3.23 -11.72
C PHE A 98 20.74 2.25 -10.85
N VAL A 99 19.74 1.64 -11.47
CA VAL A 99 19.03 0.48 -10.95
C VAL A 99 18.87 -0.50 -12.09
N GLN A 100 19.34 -1.73 -11.90
CA GLN A 100 19.22 -2.79 -12.89
C GLN A 100 19.06 -4.13 -12.18
N ARG A 101 18.17 -5.00 -12.64
CA ARG A 101 18.13 -6.39 -12.19
C ARG A 101 19.20 -7.18 -12.92
N ASP A 102 20.02 -7.93 -12.18
CA ASP A 102 20.98 -8.81 -12.84
C ASP A 102 20.37 -10.19 -13.06
N GLU A 103 19.83 -10.41 -14.26
CA GLU A 103 19.21 -11.69 -14.61
C GLU A 103 20.19 -12.86 -14.71
N ASN A 104 21.49 -12.57 -14.79
CA ASN A 104 22.54 -13.56 -14.93
C ASN A 104 23.25 -13.89 -13.60
N GLU A 105 22.86 -13.21 -12.52
CA GLU A 105 23.44 -13.43 -11.20
C GLU A 105 22.36 -13.94 -10.22
N GLU A 106 22.71 -14.99 -9.48
CA GLU A 106 21.85 -15.50 -8.42
C GLU A 106 22.49 -15.23 -7.08
N ILE A 107 21.70 -14.73 -6.12
CA ILE A 107 22.14 -14.68 -4.73
C ILE A 107 21.90 -16.03 -4.07
N PRO A 108 22.89 -16.57 -3.31
CA PRO A 108 22.77 -17.87 -2.68
C PRO A 108 21.87 -17.81 -1.44
N ILE A 109 20.55 -17.62 -1.63
CA ILE A 109 19.54 -17.41 -0.57
C ILE A 109 19.52 -18.50 0.50
N LYS A 110 19.92 -19.73 0.15
CA LYS A 110 20.04 -20.85 1.10
C LYS A 110 21.11 -20.59 2.15
N SER A 111 22.22 -19.94 1.75
CA SER A 111 23.30 -19.56 2.66
C SER A 111 22.84 -18.53 3.70
N PHE A 112 21.81 -17.73 3.37
CA PHE A 112 21.15 -16.79 4.28
C PHE A 112 20.02 -17.43 5.10
N GLY A 113 19.77 -18.74 4.96
CA GLY A 113 18.71 -19.45 5.70
C GLY A 113 17.29 -19.25 5.15
N PHE A 114 17.15 -18.87 3.87
CA PHE A 114 15.86 -18.72 3.20
C PHE A 114 15.58 -19.86 2.21
N ASN A 115 14.30 -20.09 1.96
CA ASN A 115 13.84 -20.85 0.81
C ASN A 115 13.21 -19.92 -0.25
N SER A 116 13.12 -20.38 -1.50
CA SER A 116 12.55 -19.58 -2.59
C SER A 116 11.07 -19.23 -2.41
N LYS A 117 10.31 -20.02 -1.62
CA LYS A 117 8.89 -19.74 -1.32
C LYS A 117 8.72 -18.56 -0.35
N GLU A 118 9.69 -18.33 0.53
CA GLU A 118 9.69 -17.25 1.52
C GLU A 118 9.99 -15.88 0.91
N LEU A 119 10.59 -15.86 -0.28
CA LEU A 119 11.10 -14.65 -0.92
C LEU A 119 10.41 -14.35 -2.25
N GLN A 120 9.25 -14.98 -2.51
CA GLN A 120 8.50 -14.73 -3.74
C GLN A 120 8.21 -13.23 -3.90
N SER A 121 8.67 -12.67 -5.01
CA SER A 121 8.45 -11.29 -5.39
C SER A 121 6.94 -11.00 -5.48
N ASN A 122 6.51 -9.86 -4.93
CA ASN A 122 5.14 -9.36 -5.09
C ASN A 122 4.94 -8.63 -6.43
N PHE A 123 5.94 -8.61 -7.33
CA PHE A 123 6.00 -7.62 -8.40
C PHE A 123 5.11 -7.94 -9.60
N THR A 124 5.15 -9.17 -10.14
CA THR A 124 4.37 -9.54 -11.32
C THR A 124 3.98 -11.02 -11.31
N LYS A 125 2.96 -11.41 -12.10
CA LYS A 125 2.65 -12.83 -12.33
C LYS A 125 3.81 -13.59 -12.99
N ALA A 126 4.71 -12.89 -13.69
CA ALA A 126 5.89 -13.47 -14.34
C ALA A 126 6.98 -13.85 -13.32
N ASP A 127 7.23 -13.01 -12.32
CA ASP A 127 8.21 -13.29 -11.26
C ASP A 127 7.78 -14.45 -10.34
N LYS A 128 6.49 -14.81 -10.31
CA LYS A 128 6.02 -16.02 -9.62
C LYS A 128 6.51 -17.32 -10.27
N LEU A 129 6.96 -17.26 -11.51
CA LEU A 129 7.40 -18.41 -12.30
C LEU A 129 8.93 -18.59 -12.32
N SER A 130 9.73 -17.58 -11.95
CA SER A 130 11.18 -17.75 -11.83
C SER A 130 11.55 -18.29 -10.44
N SER A 131 12.36 -19.34 -10.42
CA SER A 131 12.92 -19.90 -9.17
C SER A 131 14.12 -19.13 -8.64
N ALA A 132 14.69 -18.23 -9.47
CA ALA A 132 15.90 -17.48 -9.22
C ALA A 132 15.57 -16.10 -8.62
N ILE A 133 16.23 -15.77 -7.51
CA ILE A 133 16.10 -14.47 -6.85
C ILE A 133 17.30 -13.64 -7.30
N ASN A 134 17.06 -12.91 -8.37
CA ASN A 134 18.05 -12.07 -9.00
C ASN A 134 18.26 -10.83 -8.14
N PRO A 135 19.52 -10.47 -7.84
CA PRO A 135 19.81 -9.26 -7.10
C PRO A 135 19.50 -8.02 -7.94
N ILE A 136 19.31 -6.92 -7.24
CA ILE A 136 19.17 -5.61 -7.86
C ILE A 136 20.48 -4.87 -7.69
N GLY A 137 21.07 -4.45 -8.81
CA GLY A 137 22.30 -3.68 -8.85
C GLY A 137 22.02 -2.19 -8.66
N PHE A 138 22.68 -1.58 -7.68
CA PHE A 138 22.68 -0.12 -7.45
C PHE A 138 24.12 0.40 -7.54
N ASN A 139 24.35 1.51 -8.25
CA ASN A 139 25.61 2.24 -8.11
C ASN A 139 25.61 3.08 -6.83
N TYR A 140 26.76 3.61 -6.43
CA TYR A 140 26.87 4.39 -5.20
C TYR A 140 26.04 5.68 -5.24
N GLY A 141 25.93 6.34 -6.41
CA GLY A 141 25.07 7.52 -6.55
C GLY A 141 23.61 7.22 -6.21
N MET A 142 23.10 6.03 -6.55
CA MET A 142 21.76 5.63 -6.11
C MET A 142 21.69 5.38 -4.59
N ILE A 143 22.71 4.76 -3.99
CA ILE A 143 22.77 4.50 -2.55
C ILE A 143 22.77 5.78 -1.72
N GLU A 144 23.57 6.77 -2.12
CA GLU A 144 23.66 8.07 -1.44
C GLU A 144 22.27 8.71 -1.26
N HIS A 145 21.42 8.65 -2.30
CA HIS A 145 20.06 9.20 -2.25
C HIS A 145 19.06 8.33 -1.50
N TYR A 146 19.29 7.02 -1.47
CA TYR A 146 18.49 6.09 -0.66
C TYR A 146 18.93 6.02 0.80
N GLN A 147 20.02 6.68 1.20
CA GLN A 147 20.60 6.59 2.55
C GLN A 147 19.59 6.89 3.66
N LYS A 148 18.67 7.86 3.46
CA LYS A 148 17.58 8.16 4.41
C LYS A 148 16.61 6.99 4.64
N ASN A 149 16.54 6.07 3.67
CA ASN A 149 15.69 4.88 3.66
C ASN A 149 16.48 3.61 4.01
N ILE A 150 17.77 3.72 4.31
CA ILE A 150 18.63 2.61 4.71
C ILE A 150 18.95 2.72 6.20
N ILE A 151 18.90 1.59 6.90
CA ILE A 151 19.42 1.41 8.25
C ILE A 151 20.83 0.85 8.09
N GLY A 152 21.83 1.64 8.49
CA GLY A 152 23.25 1.38 8.26
C GLY A 152 23.89 2.55 7.51
N GLU A 153 25.14 2.87 7.80
CA GLU A 153 25.93 3.90 7.09
C GLU A 153 26.80 3.22 6.06
N ILE A 154 26.62 3.57 4.79
CA ILE A 154 27.32 2.92 3.67
C ILE A 154 28.17 3.97 2.98
N SER A 155 29.49 3.80 3.02
CA SER A 155 30.42 4.69 2.32
C SER A 155 30.68 4.23 0.89
N GLN A 156 31.22 5.12 0.07
CA GLN A 156 31.58 4.83 -1.32
C GLN A 156 32.62 3.70 -1.40
N GLU A 157 33.57 3.66 -0.47
CA GLU A 157 34.63 2.66 -0.42
C GLU A 157 34.13 1.28 0.02
N GLU A 158 33.07 1.24 0.83
CA GLU A 158 32.42 -0.01 1.24
C GLU A 158 31.53 -0.56 0.12
N TRP A 159 30.84 0.31 -0.65
CA TRP A 159 29.91 -0.08 -1.71
C TRP A 159 30.59 -0.47 -3.04
N VAL A 160 31.59 -1.35 -2.97
CA VAL A 160 32.34 -1.84 -4.12
C VAL A 160 32.44 -3.37 -4.08
N ARG A 161 32.12 -4.01 -5.21
CA ARG A 161 32.36 -5.45 -5.38
C ARG A 161 33.85 -5.73 -5.53
N ARG A 162 34.34 -6.72 -4.80
CA ARG A 162 35.70 -7.28 -4.93
C ARG A 162 35.60 -8.77 -5.20
N ASP A 163 36.67 -9.39 -5.69
CA ASP A 163 36.65 -10.78 -6.18
C ASP A 163 35.98 -11.78 -5.21
N ASN A 164 36.26 -11.66 -3.91
CA ASN A 164 35.73 -12.54 -2.86
C ASN A 164 34.80 -11.82 -1.87
N TYR A 165 34.30 -10.64 -2.21
CA TYR A 165 33.51 -9.82 -1.30
C TYR A 165 32.42 -9.01 -2.02
N ILE A 166 31.19 -9.17 -1.56
CA ILE A 166 30.02 -8.43 -2.04
C ILE A 166 29.32 -7.80 -0.83
N PRO A 167 29.30 -6.46 -0.70
CA PRO A 167 28.43 -5.81 0.27
C PRO A 167 26.97 -5.93 -0.22
N VAL A 168 26.04 -6.15 0.70
CA VAL A 168 24.64 -6.41 0.40
C VAL A 168 23.76 -5.53 1.27
N ILE A 169 22.76 -4.91 0.67
CA ILE A 169 21.64 -4.30 1.39
C ILE A 169 20.44 -5.21 1.22
N VAL A 170 19.75 -5.49 2.32
CA VAL A 170 18.58 -6.38 2.30
C VAL A 170 17.28 -5.63 2.50
N GLY A 171 16.22 -6.15 1.92
CA GLY A 171 14.86 -5.71 2.18
C GLY A 171 14.42 -5.95 3.62
N ASN A 172 13.42 -5.17 4.06
CA ASN A 172 12.90 -5.22 5.43
C ASN A 172 12.36 -6.60 5.87
N GLU A 173 11.80 -7.39 4.94
CA GLU A 173 11.31 -8.74 5.28
C GLU A 173 12.44 -9.74 5.47
N ILE A 174 13.51 -9.62 4.68
CA ILE A 174 14.74 -10.44 4.79
C ILE A 174 15.46 -10.10 6.10
N ALA A 175 15.52 -8.81 6.46
CA ALA A 175 16.16 -8.34 7.68
C ALA A 175 15.55 -8.87 9.00
N ARG A 176 14.41 -9.59 8.94
CA ARG A 176 13.87 -10.31 10.10
C ARG A 176 14.73 -11.52 10.49
N LYS A 177 15.50 -12.09 9.56
CA LYS A 177 16.39 -13.23 9.80
C LYS A 177 17.88 -12.87 9.73
N VAL A 178 18.23 -11.79 9.04
CA VAL A 178 19.63 -11.34 8.86
C VAL A 178 19.80 -9.93 9.39
N LYS A 179 20.97 -9.60 9.95
CA LYS A 179 21.24 -8.28 10.54
C LYS A 179 22.40 -7.60 9.84
N VAL A 180 22.43 -6.27 9.91
CA VAL A 180 23.59 -5.47 9.50
C VAL A 180 24.82 -5.92 10.28
N GLY A 181 25.90 -6.21 9.57
CA GLY A 181 27.14 -6.78 10.09
C GLY A 181 27.31 -8.28 9.84
N ASP A 182 26.22 -9.00 9.56
CA ASP A 182 26.30 -10.44 9.28
C ASP A 182 27.07 -10.71 7.98
N SER A 183 27.82 -11.81 7.94
CA SER A 183 28.58 -12.25 6.77
C SER A 183 28.24 -13.70 6.43
N TYR A 184 28.02 -13.97 5.14
CA TYR A 184 27.69 -15.30 4.64
C TYR A 184 28.67 -15.69 3.54
N VAL A 185 29.22 -16.89 3.61
CA VAL A 185 30.19 -17.37 2.60
C VAL A 185 29.51 -18.39 1.70
N SER A 186 29.63 -18.20 0.39
CA SER A 186 29.14 -19.13 -0.62
C SER A 186 30.05 -19.07 -1.84
N ASN A 187 30.49 -20.22 -2.35
CA ASN A 187 31.38 -20.30 -3.52
C ASN A 187 32.63 -19.40 -3.40
N ASN A 188 33.27 -19.36 -2.23
CA ASN A 188 34.41 -18.48 -1.89
C ASN A 188 34.12 -16.96 -1.92
N ILE A 189 32.87 -16.55 -2.12
CA ILE A 189 32.45 -15.15 -2.05
C ILE A 189 31.82 -14.89 -0.68
N THR A 190 32.28 -13.83 -0.02
CA THR A 190 31.71 -13.34 1.24
C THR A 190 30.67 -12.26 0.95
N TYR A 191 29.43 -12.53 1.31
CA TYR A 191 28.32 -11.57 1.25
C TYR A 191 28.15 -10.93 2.63
N LYS A 192 28.49 -9.65 2.75
CA LYS A 192 28.35 -8.91 4.02
C LYS A 192 27.10 -8.04 3.97
N ILE A 193 26.22 -8.17 4.95
CA ILE A 193 25.06 -7.28 5.09
C ILE A 193 25.55 -5.94 5.63
N VAL A 194 25.53 -4.90 4.80
CA VAL A 194 25.99 -3.55 5.15
C VAL A 194 24.84 -2.59 5.43
N GLY A 195 23.62 -2.95 5.03
CA GLY A 195 22.44 -2.15 5.31
C GLY A 195 21.13 -2.91 5.17
N GLN A 196 20.07 -2.26 5.62
CA GLN A 196 18.70 -2.75 5.49
C GLN A 196 17.80 -1.61 4.98
N PHE A 197 16.97 -1.86 3.97
CA PHE A 197 15.93 -0.92 3.58
C PHE A 197 14.81 -0.86 4.64
N LYS A 198 14.33 0.36 4.90
CA LYS A 198 13.10 0.58 5.67
C LYS A 198 11.92 -0.06 4.94
N ASN A 199 10.88 -0.40 5.72
CA ASN A 199 9.67 -1.00 5.18
C ASN A 199 9.04 -0.11 4.10
N ASP A 200 8.58 -0.74 3.03
CA ASP A 200 7.84 -0.14 1.92
C ASP A 200 8.64 0.92 1.14
N THR A 201 9.97 0.77 1.10
CA THR A 201 10.84 1.56 0.21
C THR A 201 10.62 1.15 -1.24
N LEU A 202 10.29 2.11 -2.11
CA LEU A 202 10.11 1.89 -3.55
C LEU A 202 11.42 2.10 -4.32
N ALA A 203 11.61 1.34 -5.40
CA ALA A 203 12.57 1.57 -6.47
C ALA A 203 11.88 1.38 -7.84
N TYR A 204 12.61 1.58 -8.94
CA TYR A 204 12.12 1.37 -10.31
C TYR A 204 13.30 0.99 -11.22
N ASP A 205 13.01 0.28 -12.30
CA ASP A 205 14.03 -0.28 -13.21
C ASP A 205 13.66 -0.18 -14.69
N TYR A 206 12.56 0.50 -15.04
CA TYR A 206 12.15 0.63 -16.43
C TYR A 206 11.62 2.03 -16.78
N THR A 207 11.33 2.22 -18.07
CA THR A 207 11.04 3.53 -18.71
C THR A 207 10.02 4.42 -18.01
N SER A 208 9.05 3.86 -17.27
CA SER A 208 8.17 4.64 -16.40
C SER A 208 8.54 4.37 -14.95
N SER A 209 9.01 5.39 -14.25
CA SER A 209 9.39 5.36 -12.82
C SER A 209 8.26 4.90 -11.88
N ILE A 210 7.01 4.95 -12.37
CA ILE A 210 5.81 4.61 -11.62
C ILE A 210 5.28 3.24 -12.00
N ASN A 211 5.09 3.00 -13.30
CA ASN A 211 4.56 1.72 -13.77
C ASN A 211 5.56 0.58 -13.53
N SER A 212 6.86 0.90 -13.49
CA SER A 212 7.91 -0.04 -13.08
C SER A 212 8.28 0.06 -11.61
N SER A 213 7.55 0.84 -10.80
CA SER A 213 7.87 0.95 -9.38
C SER A 213 7.62 -0.36 -8.65
N PHE A 214 8.53 -0.70 -7.74
CA PHE A 214 8.52 -1.95 -7.00
C PHE A 214 9.07 -1.77 -5.58
N LEU A 215 8.59 -2.58 -4.64
CA LEU A 215 8.98 -2.54 -3.23
C LEU A 215 10.28 -3.32 -2.97
N LEU A 216 11.26 -2.73 -2.31
CA LEU A 216 12.52 -3.41 -1.96
C LEU A 216 12.41 -4.41 -0.77
N ASN A 217 11.21 -4.66 -0.26
CA ASN A 217 10.97 -5.42 0.98
C ASN A 217 11.56 -6.84 1.00
N THR A 218 11.55 -7.53 -0.14
CA THR A 218 12.07 -8.90 -0.32
C THR A 218 13.28 -8.96 -1.25
N SER A 219 13.94 -7.82 -1.47
CA SER A 219 15.03 -7.70 -2.43
C SER A 219 16.40 -7.78 -1.75
N PHE A 220 17.36 -8.33 -2.47
CA PHE A 220 18.77 -8.15 -2.17
C PHE A 220 19.35 -7.14 -3.15
N VAL A 221 20.05 -6.15 -2.64
CA VAL A 221 20.68 -5.09 -3.44
C VAL A 221 22.20 -5.20 -3.30
N ILE A 222 22.91 -5.12 -4.42
CA ILE A 222 24.37 -5.27 -4.52
C ILE A 222 24.98 -4.14 -5.35
N PRO A 223 26.29 -3.89 -5.28
CA PRO A 223 26.95 -2.89 -6.10
C PRO A 223 26.83 -3.19 -7.60
N LEU A 224 26.52 -2.14 -8.36
CA LEU A 224 26.50 -2.12 -9.82
C LEU A 224 27.56 -1.13 -10.32
N SER A 225 28.54 -1.64 -11.08
CA SER A 225 29.50 -0.80 -11.78
C SER A 225 28.92 -0.29 -13.10
N GLU A 226 29.42 0.85 -13.57
CA GLU A 226 29.09 1.38 -14.90
C GLU A 226 29.35 0.36 -16.01
N GLU A 227 30.51 -0.31 -15.98
CA GLU A 227 30.86 -1.33 -16.97
C GLU A 227 29.81 -2.45 -17.04
N LYS A 228 29.37 -2.95 -15.88
CA LYS A 228 28.37 -4.01 -15.79
C LYS A 228 27.00 -3.51 -16.24
N PHE A 229 26.62 -2.29 -15.85
CA PHE A 229 25.39 -1.64 -16.32
C PHE A 229 25.35 -1.56 -17.84
N PHE A 230 26.40 -1.03 -18.48
CA PHE A 230 26.47 -0.91 -19.94
C PHE A 230 26.61 -2.25 -20.67
N LYS A 231 27.21 -3.26 -20.04
CA LYS A 231 27.27 -4.61 -20.58
C LYS A 231 25.88 -5.23 -20.71
N ASN A 232 25.03 -5.00 -19.70
CA ASN A 232 23.70 -5.60 -19.60
C ASN A 232 22.55 -4.62 -19.94
N PHE A 233 22.87 -3.42 -20.44
CA PHE A 233 21.90 -2.36 -20.65
C PHE A 233 20.74 -2.79 -21.55
N GLY A 234 19.53 -2.71 -21.00
CA GLY A 234 18.25 -3.06 -21.61
C GLY A 234 17.23 -1.93 -21.53
N TYR A 235 17.68 -0.67 -21.61
CA TYR A 235 16.87 0.55 -21.53
C TYR A 235 16.39 0.93 -20.12
N GLU A 236 17.10 0.46 -19.09
CA GLU A 236 16.87 0.89 -17.71
C GLU A 236 17.13 2.41 -17.59
N PRO A 237 16.26 3.15 -16.88
CA PRO A 237 16.42 4.58 -16.75
C PRO A 237 17.62 4.95 -15.87
N ILE A 238 18.18 6.13 -16.12
CA ILE A 238 19.24 6.72 -15.29
C ILE A 238 18.64 7.87 -14.50
N THR A 239 18.91 7.93 -13.21
CA THR A 239 18.42 9.01 -12.35
C THR A 239 19.48 10.07 -12.24
N ILE A 240 19.10 11.33 -12.44
CA ILE A 240 19.99 12.48 -12.32
C ILE A 240 19.65 13.18 -11.01
N PHE A 241 20.66 13.43 -10.19
CA PHE A 241 20.51 14.10 -8.91
C PHE A 241 21.22 15.46 -8.94
N PHE A 242 20.42 16.52 -8.84
CA PHE A 242 20.90 17.89 -8.90
C PHE A 242 21.39 18.37 -7.53
N LYS A 243 22.40 19.24 -7.58
CA LYS A 243 22.83 20.05 -6.44
C LYS A 243 22.30 21.47 -6.61
N GLY A 244 21.49 21.95 -5.67
CA GLY A 244 20.90 23.29 -5.74
C GLY A 244 19.51 23.31 -6.40
N ASP A 245 19.21 24.36 -7.14
CA ASP A 245 17.89 24.58 -7.76
C ASP A 245 17.63 23.56 -8.88
N LYS A 246 16.54 22.79 -8.76
CA LYS A 246 16.17 21.77 -9.75
C LYS A 246 15.72 22.39 -11.07
N GLU A 247 14.96 23.49 -11.05
CA GLU A 247 14.32 24.01 -12.27
C GLU A 247 15.35 24.56 -13.26
N GLU A 248 16.25 25.42 -12.78
CA GLU A 248 17.33 25.98 -13.61
C GLU A 248 18.27 24.88 -14.12
N ASN A 249 18.65 23.95 -13.23
CA ASN A 249 19.58 22.87 -13.56
C ASN A 249 18.98 21.86 -14.56
N SER A 250 17.68 21.58 -14.44
CA SER A 250 16.91 20.72 -15.37
C SER A 250 16.92 21.29 -16.79
N MET A 251 16.58 22.58 -16.94
CA MET A 251 16.57 23.23 -18.27
C MET A 251 17.94 23.18 -18.94
N LYS A 252 19.01 23.43 -18.17
CA LYS A 252 20.38 23.39 -18.65
C LYS A 252 20.77 21.97 -19.10
N ILE A 253 20.58 20.96 -18.24
CA ILE A 253 20.99 19.58 -18.55
C ILE A 253 20.21 19.01 -19.74
N ASN A 254 18.92 19.35 -19.86
CA ASN A 254 18.09 18.90 -20.96
C ASN A 254 18.59 19.46 -22.30
N SER A 255 18.94 20.76 -22.35
CA SER A 255 19.52 21.36 -23.56
C SER A 255 20.86 20.75 -23.94
N ASP A 256 21.72 20.44 -22.97
CA ASP A 256 23.04 19.87 -23.25
C ASP A 256 22.96 18.40 -23.69
N ILE A 257 22.05 17.61 -23.12
CA ILE A 257 21.83 16.22 -23.51
C ILE A 257 21.11 16.12 -24.86
N GLU A 258 20.16 17.00 -25.16
CA GLU A 258 19.48 17.01 -26.47
C GLU A 258 20.44 17.30 -27.64
N LYS A 259 21.55 18.02 -27.39
CA LYS A 259 22.62 18.22 -28.38
C LYS A 259 23.41 16.93 -28.67
N ILE A 260 23.50 16.03 -27.69
CA ILE A 260 24.14 14.71 -27.86
C ILE A 260 23.19 13.79 -28.60
N SER A 261 21.97 13.61 -28.08
CA SER A 261 20.98 12.72 -28.67
C SER A 261 19.54 13.17 -28.39
N LYS A 262 18.74 13.28 -29.46
CA LYS A 262 17.31 13.64 -29.39
C LYS A 262 16.42 12.50 -28.87
N ASP A 263 16.98 11.30 -28.82
CA ASP A 263 16.29 10.09 -28.38
C ASP A 263 16.39 9.87 -26.87
N ILE A 264 17.33 10.54 -26.21
CA ILE A 264 17.42 10.60 -24.76
C ILE A 264 16.41 11.65 -24.26
N VAL A 265 15.51 11.24 -23.36
CA VAL A 265 14.47 12.12 -22.84
C VAL A 265 14.63 12.26 -21.34
N ILE A 266 14.82 13.48 -20.86
CA ILE A 266 14.78 13.79 -19.44
C ILE A 266 13.34 14.15 -19.07
N SER A 267 12.87 13.63 -17.95
CA SER A 267 11.51 13.87 -17.49
C SER A 267 11.45 13.98 -15.97
N ASN A 268 10.43 14.70 -15.51
CA ASN A 268 10.23 14.97 -14.09
C ASN A 268 9.39 13.85 -13.45
N PHE A 269 9.87 13.32 -12.33
CA PHE A 269 9.14 12.32 -11.54
C PHE A 269 7.76 12.81 -11.06
N GLU A 270 7.64 14.10 -10.74
CA GLU A 270 6.38 14.69 -10.31
C GLU A 270 5.34 14.72 -11.44
N GLU A 271 5.77 15.03 -12.66
CA GLU A 271 4.90 15.02 -13.83
C GLU A 271 4.42 13.60 -14.16
N ASP A 272 5.34 12.62 -14.13
CA ASP A 272 4.99 11.21 -14.24
C ASP A 272 3.92 10.82 -13.20
N LEU A 273 4.09 11.27 -11.96
CA LEU A 273 3.20 10.98 -10.83
C LEU A 273 1.83 11.59 -11.01
N ASN A 274 1.80 12.85 -11.40
CA ASN A 274 0.56 13.56 -11.69
C ASN A 274 -0.18 12.90 -12.85
N LYS A 275 0.53 12.52 -13.92
CA LYS A 275 -0.06 11.85 -15.07
C LYS A 275 -0.65 10.50 -14.70
N PHE A 276 0.09 9.66 -13.97
CA PHE A 276 -0.41 8.36 -13.51
C PHE A 276 -1.65 8.49 -12.62
N LEU A 277 -1.65 9.44 -11.68
CA LEU A 277 -2.80 9.67 -10.79
C LEU A 277 -4.02 10.20 -11.57
N GLU A 278 -3.80 11.04 -12.59
CA GLU A 278 -4.88 11.51 -13.46
C GLU A 278 -5.44 10.37 -14.34
N GLU A 279 -4.59 9.47 -14.84
CA GLU A 279 -5.02 8.27 -15.57
C GLU A 279 -5.89 7.34 -14.70
N LEU A 280 -5.56 7.20 -13.41
CA LEU A 280 -6.34 6.41 -12.46
C LEU A 280 -7.62 7.09 -11.97
N LYS A 281 -7.76 8.40 -12.15
CA LYS A 281 -8.84 9.20 -11.58
C LYS A 281 -10.23 8.72 -11.98
N SER A 282 -10.43 8.40 -13.27
CA SER A 282 -11.70 7.90 -13.77
C SER A 282 -12.08 6.55 -13.14
N GLN A 283 -11.12 5.61 -13.09
CA GLN A 283 -11.32 4.31 -12.44
C GLN A 283 -11.62 4.48 -10.95
N LYS A 284 -10.87 5.33 -10.26
CA LYS A 284 -11.09 5.66 -8.85
C LYS A 284 -12.48 6.23 -8.60
N TYR A 285 -12.95 7.17 -9.40
CA TYR A 285 -14.29 7.75 -9.22
C TYR A 285 -15.40 6.73 -9.46
N TYR A 286 -15.26 5.87 -10.47
CA TYR A 286 -16.19 4.78 -10.70
C TYR A 286 -16.27 3.83 -9.49
N GLU A 287 -15.12 3.47 -8.93
CA GLU A 287 -15.02 2.63 -7.75
C GLU A 287 -15.60 3.29 -6.49
N ILE A 288 -15.30 4.57 -6.27
CA ILE A 288 -15.90 5.38 -5.18
C ILE A 288 -17.43 5.38 -5.32
N PHE A 289 -17.95 5.67 -6.51
CA PHE A 289 -19.40 5.71 -6.77
C PHE A 289 -20.05 4.35 -6.49
N ARG A 290 -19.45 3.26 -6.98
CA ARG A 290 -19.92 1.90 -6.73
C ARG A 290 -19.97 1.59 -5.24
N ILE A 291 -18.90 1.90 -4.50
CA ILE A 291 -18.82 1.65 -3.06
C ILE A 291 -19.83 2.51 -2.28
N ILE A 292 -20.07 3.76 -2.69
CA ILE A 292 -21.10 4.62 -2.09
C ILE A 292 -22.48 3.97 -2.22
N ILE A 293 -22.86 3.50 -3.41
CA ILE A 293 -24.15 2.82 -3.62
C ILE A 293 -24.28 1.61 -2.69
N VAL A 294 -23.26 0.75 -2.66
CA VAL A 294 -23.28 -0.45 -1.80
C VAL A 294 -23.34 -0.09 -0.32
N THR A 295 -22.64 0.97 0.10
CA THR A 295 -22.65 1.46 1.49
C THR A 295 -24.03 2.03 1.87
N ILE A 296 -24.72 2.71 0.95
CA ILE A 296 -26.09 3.20 1.16
C ILE A 296 -27.07 2.02 1.31
N ILE A 297 -26.97 1.01 0.44
CA ILE A 297 -27.80 -0.19 0.52
C ILE A 297 -27.56 -0.93 1.85
N ALA A 298 -26.29 -1.12 2.22
CA ALA A 298 -25.93 -1.73 3.50
C ALA A 298 -26.47 -0.92 4.70
N SER A 299 -26.41 0.41 4.63
CA SER A 299 -26.97 1.30 5.66
C SER A 299 -28.49 1.13 5.78
N ALA A 300 -29.21 1.10 4.65
CA ALA A 300 -30.65 0.88 4.63
C ALA A 300 -31.04 -0.51 5.19
N SER A 301 -30.24 -1.53 4.89
CA SER A 301 -30.40 -2.88 5.45
C SER A 301 -30.27 -2.86 6.97
N ILE A 302 -29.19 -2.27 7.51
CA ILE A 302 -28.97 -2.12 8.96
C ILE A 302 -30.13 -1.36 9.61
N ILE A 303 -30.57 -0.24 9.02
CA ILE A 303 -31.70 0.55 9.52
C ILE A 303 -32.94 -0.33 9.63
N THR A 304 -33.25 -1.08 8.58
CA THR A 304 -34.43 -1.94 8.51
C THR A 304 -34.35 -3.06 9.53
N THR A 305 -33.21 -3.74 9.64
CA THR A 305 -33.00 -4.85 10.57
C THR A 305 -33.07 -4.38 12.03
N ILE A 306 -32.45 -3.24 12.37
CA ILE A 306 -32.55 -2.64 13.70
C ILE A 306 -34.00 -2.26 14.02
N SER A 307 -34.67 -1.60 13.08
CA SER A 307 -36.07 -1.16 13.27
C SER A 307 -37.01 -2.36 13.45
N TYR A 308 -36.82 -3.41 12.65
CA TYR A 308 -37.53 -4.67 12.79
C TYR A 308 -37.31 -5.28 14.18
N LYS A 309 -36.06 -5.35 14.64
CA LYS A 309 -35.72 -5.89 15.95
C LYS A 309 -36.35 -5.11 17.09
N ILE A 310 -36.31 -3.78 17.01
CA ILE A 310 -36.95 -2.87 17.97
C ILE A 310 -38.46 -3.11 18.01
N ASN A 311 -39.11 -3.24 16.84
CA ASN A 311 -40.55 -3.50 16.74
C ASN A 311 -40.96 -4.90 17.23
N GLU A 312 -40.16 -5.93 16.96
CA GLU A 312 -40.41 -7.30 17.44
C GLU A 312 -40.37 -7.39 18.98
N ASP A 313 -39.52 -6.58 19.62
CA ASP A 313 -39.41 -6.50 21.07
C ASP A 313 -40.35 -5.46 21.70
N ARG A 314 -41.21 -4.80 20.92
CA ARG A 314 -42.14 -3.74 21.39
C ARG A 314 -43.00 -4.20 22.57
N ASP A 315 -43.58 -5.39 22.49
CA ASP A 315 -44.46 -5.92 23.54
C ASP A 315 -43.69 -6.11 24.86
N ARG A 316 -42.43 -6.56 24.79
CA ARG A 316 -41.55 -6.72 25.95
C ARG A 316 -41.19 -5.37 26.57
N ILE A 317 -40.89 -4.37 25.73
CA ILE A 317 -40.68 -3.00 26.16
C ILE A 317 -41.93 -2.49 26.90
N GLY A 318 -43.13 -2.75 26.37
CA GLY A 318 -44.41 -2.41 27.01
C GLY A 318 -44.64 -3.10 28.36
N ILE A 319 -44.28 -4.38 28.48
CA ILE A 319 -44.34 -5.14 29.74
C ILE A 319 -43.40 -4.51 30.78
N LEU A 320 -42.15 -4.21 30.42
CA LEU A 320 -41.20 -3.57 31.35
C LEU A 320 -41.66 -2.17 31.77
N TYR A 321 -42.28 -1.42 30.85
CA TYR A 321 -42.90 -0.14 31.19
C TYR A 321 -44.04 -0.29 32.19
N SER A 322 -44.86 -1.34 32.05
CA SER A 322 -45.96 -1.63 32.98
C SER A 322 -45.46 -1.98 34.38
N PHE A 323 -44.26 -2.54 34.49
CA PHE A 323 -43.57 -2.77 35.77
C PHE A 323 -42.87 -1.53 36.35
N GLY A 324 -43.00 -0.36 35.71
CA GLY A 324 -42.43 0.90 36.19
C GLY A 324 -40.94 1.08 35.92
N ILE A 325 -40.34 0.28 35.03
CA ILE A 325 -38.92 0.43 34.66
C ILE A 325 -38.74 1.71 33.83
N SER A 326 -37.68 2.47 34.12
CA SER A 326 -37.44 3.76 33.45
C SER A 326 -37.08 3.58 31.96
N LYS A 327 -37.46 4.58 31.14
CA LYS A 327 -37.13 4.59 29.69
C LYS A 327 -35.62 4.41 29.44
N LYS A 328 -34.81 5.04 30.30
CA LYS A 328 -33.34 5.03 30.21
C LYS A 328 -32.77 3.64 30.48
N ASP A 329 -33.30 2.93 31.47
CA ASP A 329 -32.83 1.60 31.82
C ASP A 329 -33.21 0.55 30.77
N ILE A 330 -34.41 0.68 30.19
CA ILE A 330 -34.84 -0.17 29.06
C ILE A 330 -33.93 0.07 27.85
N PHE A 331 -33.70 1.33 27.46
CA PHE A 331 -32.80 1.66 26.36
C PHE A 331 -31.38 1.13 26.63
N LYS A 332 -30.83 1.39 27.82
CA LYS A 332 -29.50 0.93 28.20
C LYS A 332 -29.38 -0.59 28.10
N THR A 333 -30.40 -1.32 28.59
CA THR A 333 -30.43 -2.79 28.52
C THR A 333 -30.47 -3.25 27.06
N PHE A 334 -31.42 -2.74 26.28
CA PHE A 334 -31.56 -3.07 24.86
C PHE A 334 -30.28 -2.77 24.06
N SER A 335 -29.71 -1.58 24.20
CA SER A 335 -28.48 -1.17 23.53
C SER A 335 -27.28 -2.00 23.96
N THR A 336 -27.16 -2.37 25.24
CA THR A 336 -26.05 -3.21 25.72
C THR A 336 -26.09 -4.60 25.10
N GLU A 337 -27.28 -5.21 25.04
CA GLU A 337 -27.45 -6.53 24.41
C GLU A 337 -27.19 -6.45 22.89
N PHE A 338 -27.64 -5.38 22.23
CA PHE A 338 -27.41 -5.14 20.81
C PHE A 338 -25.94 -4.91 20.43
N LEU A 339 -25.19 -4.24 21.32
CA LEU A 339 -23.78 -3.89 21.13
C LEU A 339 -22.89 -5.12 20.95
N ILE A 340 -23.24 -6.27 21.53
CA ILE A 340 -22.47 -7.51 21.38
C ILE A 340 -22.43 -7.96 19.92
N ASN A 341 -23.57 -7.98 19.23
CA ASN A 341 -23.61 -8.35 17.80
C ASN A 341 -22.83 -7.35 16.95
N ILE A 342 -22.95 -6.06 17.26
CA ILE A 342 -22.23 -5.01 16.56
C ILE A 342 -20.72 -5.22 16.73
N LEU A 343 -20.24 -5.48 17.94
CA LEU A 343 -18.82 -5.74 18.19
C LEU A 343 -18.31 -6.95 17.39
N ILE A 344 -19.08 -8.04 17.35
CA ILE A 344 -18.71 -9.22 16.56
C ILE A 344 -18.64 -8.86 15.06
N GLY A 345 -19.62 -8.10 14.56
CA GLY A 345 -19.60 -7.59 13.18
C GLY A 345 -18.41 -6.67 12.91
N ILE A 346 -18.07 -5.77 13.84
CA ILE A 346 -16.92 -4.88 13.75
C ILE A 346 -15.63 -5.69 13.65
N ILE A 347 -15.45 -6.68 14.54
CA ILE A 347 -14.27 -7.55 14.54
C ILE A 347 -14.18 -8.31 13.22
N GLY A 348 -15.28 -8.93 12.77
CA GLY A 348 -15.34 -9.68 11.52
C GLY A 348 -15.00 -8.81 10.29
N GLY A 349 -15.66 -7.65 10.16
CA GLY A 349 -15.42 -6.69 9.08
C GLY A 349 -14.01 -6.12 9.09
N SER A 350 -13.48 -5.82 10.28
CA SER A 350 -12.11 -5.32 10.46
C SER A 350 -11.08 -6.36 9.99
N LEU A 351 -11.19 -7.61 10.45
CA LEU A 351 -10.29 -8.68 10.03
C LEU A 351 -10.35 -8.92 8.52
N PHE A 352 -11.56 -8.88 7.95
CA PHE A 352 -11.76 -9.04 6.51
C PHE A 352 -11.12 -7.88 5.72
N TYR A 353 -11.30 -6.63 6.17
CA TYR A 353 -10.67 -5.45 5.58
C TYR A 353 -9.14 -5.51 5.65
N LEU A 354 -8.59 -5.79 6.84
CA LEU A 354 -7.14 -5.85 7.03
C LEU A 354 -6.47 -6.91 6.15
N LYS A 355 -7.16 -8.03 5.91
CA LYS A 355 -6.65 -9.11 5.06
C LYS A 355 -6.72 -8.77 3.56
N ASN A 356 -7.84 -8.21 3.10
CA ASN A 356 -8.10 -8.05 1.67
C ASN A 356 -7.67 -6.69 1.10
N CYS A 357 -7.59 -5.64 1.94
CA CYS A 357 -7.27 -4.28 1.50
C CYS A 357 -5.82 -3.87 1.81
N LYS A 358 -4.96 -4.82 2.18
CA LYS A 358 -3.53 -4.56 2.42
C LYS A 358 -2.82 -4.06 1.14
N SER A 359 -3.20 -4.61 -0.01
CA SER A 359 -2.68 -4.20 -1.32
C SER A 359 -3.84 -3.90 -2.29
N VAL A 360 -3.95 -2.64 -2.75
CA VAL A 360 -4.96 -2.25 -3.75
C VAL A 360 -4.47 -2.60 -5.16
N TYR A 361 -3.16 -2.45 -5.39
CA TYR A 361 -2.43 -2.92 -6.55
C TYR A 361 -1.21 -3.72 -6.06
N SER A 362 -0.61 -4.57 -6.91
CA SER A 362 0.54 -5.42 -6.53
C SER A 362 1.70 -4.64 -5.89
N PHE A 363 1.87 -3.37 -6.27
CA PHE A 363 2.88 -2.45 -5.74
C PHE A 363 2.32 -1.39 -4.76
N PHE A 364 1.00 -1.28 -4.60
CA PHE A 364 0.39 -0.30 -3.69
C PHE A 364 -0.07 -0.92 -2.39
N ILE A 365 0.69 -0.66 -1.32
CA ILE A 365 0.29 -0.95 0.06
C ILE A 365 -0.57 0.21 0.59
N ASN A 366 -1.65 -0.08 1.30
CA ASN A 366 -2.40 0.96 2.00
C ASN A 366 -1.72 1.31 3.33
N GLU A 367 -0.98 2.42 3.38
CA GLU A 367 -0.24 2.83 4.60
C GLU A 367 -1.17 3.25 5.74
N ASN A 368 -2.33 3.83 5.41
CA ASN A 368 -3.29 4.34 6.36
C ASN A 368 -4.38 3.32 6.72
N LEU A 369 -4.14 2.02 6.52
CA LEU A 369 -5.11 0.95 6.71
C LEU A 369 -5.84 1.03 8.06
N LEU A 370 -5.09 1.14 9.17
CA LEU A 370 -5.67 1.22 10.52
C LEU A 370 -6.44 2.54 10.72
N PHE A 371 -5.89 3.65 10.24
CA PHE A 371 -6.54 4.95 10.33
C PHE A 371 -7.88 5.00 9.58
N ASN A 372 -7.90 4.47 8.34
CA ASN A 372 -9.11 4.35 7.53
C ASN A 372 -10.17 3.48 8.23
N LEU A 373 -9.74 2.39 8.87
CA LEU A 373 -10.61 1.50 9.63
C LEU A 373 -11.20 2.20 10.87
N TYR A 374 -10.39 2.96 11.62
CA TYR A 374 -10.87 3.70 12.78
C TYR A 374 -11.91 4.76 12.40
N ILE A 375 -11.71 5.49 11.30
CA ILE A 375 -12.70 6.43 10.77
C ILE A 375 -14.01 5.70 10.46
N ALA A 376 -13.93 4.57 9.75
CA ALA A 376 -15.11 3.78 9.40
C ALA A 376 -15.88 3.30 10.65
N ILE A 377 -15.17 2.79 11.65
CA ILE A 377 -15.78 2.35 12.92
C ILE A 377 -16.50 3.52 13.63
N VAL A 378 -15.87 4.69 13.69
CA VAL A 378 -16.49 5.87 14.32
C VAL A 378 -17.77 6.27 13.59
N ILE A 379 -17.75 6.33 12.25
CA ILE A 379 -18.94 6.66 11.45
C ILE A 379 -20.04 5.62 11.68
N LEU A 380 -19.71 4.33 11.67
CA LEU A 380 -20.68 3.26 11.94
C LEU A 380 -21.36 3.44 13.30
N LEU A 381 -20.57 3.67 14.36
CA LEU A 381 -21.10 3.81 15.71
C LEU A 381 -22.05 5.01 15.83
N VAL A 382 -21.74 6.12 15.16
CA VAL A 382 -22.64 7.29 15.06
C VAL A 382 -23.93 6.95 14.33
N VAL A 383 -23.85 6.24 13.20
CA VAL A 383 -25.03 5.81 12.42
C VAL A 383 -25.92 4.88 13.27
N ILE A 384 -25.35 3.82 13.85
CA ILE A 384 -26.08 2.87 14.68
C ILE A 384 -26.72 3.55 15.88
N MET A 385 -25.99 4.40 16.59
CA MET A 385 -26.53 5.12 17.75
C MET A 385 -27.71 6.00 17.34
N SER A 386 -27.61 6.70 16.22
CA SER A 386 -28.69 7.53 15.68
C SER A 386 -29.93 6.71 15.35
N ILE A 387 -29.75 5.55 14.71
CA ILE A 387 -30.86 4.64 14.36
C ILE A 387 -31.54 4.10 15.61
N MET A 388 -30.77 3.62 16.59
CA MET A 388 -31.33 3.12 17.85
C MET A 388 -32.10 4.21 18.59
N LEU A 389 -31.59 5.43 18.65
CA LEU A 389 -32.28 6.56 19.29
C LEU A 389 -33.59 6.90 18.56
N ILE A 390 -33.58 6.94 17.23
CA ILE A 390 -34.79 7.21 16.43
C ILE A 390 -35.83 6.12 16.64
N GLY A 391 -35.44 4.84 16.49
CA GLY A 391 -36.35 3.70 16.63
C GLY A 391 -36.92 3.59 18.05
N PHE A 392 -36.08 3.76 19.07
CA PHE A 392 -36.54 3.72 20.46
C PHE A 392 -37.45 4.91 20.81
N ASN A 393 -37.17 6.11 20.26
CA ASN A 393 -38.05 7.26 20.43
C ASN A 393 -39.42 7.07 19.77
N GLN A 394 -39.51 6.33 18.67
CA GLN A 394 -40.80 5.98 18.07
C GLN A 394 -41.60 5.06 18.99
N ILE A 395 -40.99 4.03 19.57
CA ILE A 395 -41.65 3.16 20.56
C ILE A 395 -42.07 3.97 21.79
N ASN A 396 -41.22 4.85 22.30
CA ASN A 396 -41.48 5.62 23.53
C ASN A 396 -42.69 6.58 23.46
N LYS A 397 -43.22 6.84 22.26
CA LYS A 397 -44.45 7.61 22.05
C LYS A 397 -45.71 6.79 22.31
N LEU A 398 -45.62 5.46 22.23
CA LEU A 398 -46.73 4.56 22.47
C LEU A 398 -46.97 4.38 23.97
N THR A 399 -48.23 4.21 24.36
CA THR A 399 -48.61 3.81 25.71
C THR A 399 -48.33 2.32 25.92
N PRO A 400 -48.12 1.84 27.16
CA PRO A 400 -47.94 0.41 27.42
C PRO A 400 -49.09 -0.45 26.86
N LYS A 401 -50.33 0.07 26.90
CA LYS A 401 -51.52 -0.59 26.32
C LYS A 401 -51.37 -0.78 24.80
N GLU A 402 -50.94 0.25 24.08
CA GLU A 402 -50.70 0.19 22.63
C GLU A 402 -49.51 -0.71 22.28
N MET A 403 -48.46 -0.72 23.11
CA MET A 403 -47.28 -1.56 22.89
C MET A 403 -47.62 -3.04 23.01
N ILE A 404 -48.46 -3.45 23.95
CA ILE A 404 -48.82 -4.85 24.22
C ILE A 404 -49.92 -5.37 23.25
N GLY A 405 -50.46 -4.50 22.39
CA GLY A 405 -51.39 -4.88 21.32
C GLY A 405 -52.86 -4.60 21.60
N GLY A 406 -53.19 -3.89 22.69
CA GLY A 406 -54.57 -3.59 23.09
C GLY A 406 -55.36 -4.85 23.46
N PHE A 407 -55.89 -4.91 24.68
CA PHE A 407 -56.96 -5.88 24.94
C PHE A 407 -58.14 -5.49 24.05
N VAL A 408 -58.52 -6.37 23.12
CA VAL A 408 -59.85 -6.32 22.50
C VAL A 408 -60.82 -6.55 23.65
N GLU A 409 -61.54 -5.51 24.06
CA GLU A 409 -62.59 -5.60 25.09
C GLU A 409 -63.74 -6.50 24.64
#